data_AF-A0A0M0GFY3-F1
#
_entry.id   AF-A0A0M0GFY3-F1
#
_cell.length_a   1.000
_cell.length_b   1.000
_cell.length_c   1.000
_cell.angle_alpha   90.00
_cell.angle_beta   90.00
_cell.angle_gamma   90.00
#
_symmetry.space_group_name_H-M   'P 1'
#
loop_
_entity.id
_entity.type
_entity.pdbx_description
1 polymer ?
#
loop_
_entity_poly.entity_id
_entity_poly.type
_entity_poly.pdbx_seq_one_letter_code
_entity_poly.pdbx_strand_id
1 'polypeptide(L)'
;MKPAKIGIDAGGSLLKIAFEEHGQTHYKSYSIDELNSSMNWLKMTAAGAPIALTGGKAEYLKKEFFQNARIVSEFEANCIGASYLMKQDDLFYVKYFLINIGTGTSICLNNNGTISRLFGSGIGGGTFMGLGSLLTGEKDFSKLVSLAGKGTSESADLLVKDIYSPYGSPINGSLTASNFGKTLHADNISKEDKAASLTKMIAETIVLLSAQSAAQHQTDAIIYIGSTLKNNVPLKQLLEKYTAMLGLNPVFVQNGEFSGAMGALLSL
;
A
#
# COMPACT_ATOMS: atom_id res chain seq x y z
N MET A 1 26.75 -13.15 -12.27
CA MET A 1 26.03 -14.15 -13.08
C MET A 1 24.68 -13.55 -13.47
N LYS A 2 24.03 -14.02 -14.54
CA LYS A 2 22.87 -13.33 -15.14
C LYS A 2 21.56 -13.91 -14.59
N PRO A 3 20.57 -13.07 -14.21
CA PRO A 3 19.26 -13.55 -13.76
C PRO A 3 18.51 -14.28 -14.88
N ALA A 4 17.69 -15.27 -14.51
CA ALA A 4 16.92 -16.09 -15.44
C ALA A 4 15.67 -15.38 -15.95
N LYS A 5 14.98 -14.62 -15.09
CA LYS A 5 13.78 -13.82 -15.41
C LYS A 5 13.75 -12.57 -14.54
N ILE A 6 13.15 -11.49 -15.05
CA ILE A 6 13.00 -10.23 -14.29
C ILE A 6 11.59 -9.68 -14.48
N GLY A 7 10.94 -9.35 -13.36
CA GLY A 7 9.74 -8.54 -13.33
C GLY A 7 10.01 -7.17 -12.72
N ILE A 8 9.51 -6.11 -13.34
CA ILE A 8 9.70 -4.74 -12.90
C ILE A 8 8.35 -4.05 -12.74
N ASP A 9 8.09 -3.49 -11.56
CA ASP A 9 6.97 -2.60 -11.29
C ASP A 9 7.49 -1.17 -11.12
N ALA A 10 7.22 -0.34 -12.12
CA ALA A 10 7.62 1.05 -12.18
C ALA A 10 6.44 1.96 -11.83
N GLY A 11 6.23 2.13 -10.52
CA GLY A 11 5.16 2.96 -9.97
C GLY A 11 5.44 4.47 -9.97
N GLY A 12 4.58 5.22 -9.27
CA GLY A 12 4.68 6.67 -9.18
C GLY A 12 5.87 7.15 -8.32
N SER A 13 6.14 6.48 -7.20
CA SER A 13 7.15 6.91 -6.22
C SER A 13 8.36 5.97 -6.10
N LEU A 14 8.18 4.69 -6.41
CA LEU A 14 9.21 3.67 -6.22
C LEU A 14 9.22 2.71 -7.41
N LEU A 15 10.44 2.31 -7.79
CA LEU A 15 10.73 1.22 -8.71
C LEU A 15 10.94 -0.06 -7.89
N LYS A 16 10.28 -1.15 -8.26
CA LYS A 16 10.47 -2.47 -7.64
C LYS A 16 10.85 -3.50 -8.67
N ILE A 17 11.77 -4.38 -8.31
CA ILE A 17 12.32 -5.40 -9.18
C ILE A 17 12.25 -6.73 -8.43
N ALA A 18 11.69 -7.73 -9.08
CA ALA A 18 11.81 -9.13 -8.71
C ALA A 18 12.68 -9.82 -9.79
N PHE A 19 13.64 -10.63 -9.38
CA PHE A 19 14.44 -11.42 -10.32
C PHE A 19 14.73 -12.80 -9.76
N GLU A 20 14.77 -13.79 -10.65
CA GLU A 20 15.05 -15.18 -10.30
C GLU A 20 16.50 -15.53 -10.63
N GLU A 21 17.22 -16.08 -9.66
CA GLU A 21 18.58 -16.60 -9.82
C GLU A 21 18.68 -17.96 -9.09
N HIS A 22 19.09 -19.01 -9.80
CA HIS A 22 19.21 -20.38 -9.28
C HIS A 22 17.95 -20.92 -8.55
N GLY A 23 16.76 -20.59 -9.05
CA GLY A 23 15.49 -21.01 -8.43
C GLY A 23 15.11 -20.25 -7.15
N GLN A 24 15.86 -19.19 -6.80
CA GLN A 24 15.52 -18.27 -5.73
C GLN A 24 15.06 -16.92 -6.29
N THR A 25 14.03 -16.36 -5.67
CA THR A 25 13.54 -15.02 -6.00
C THR A 25 14.19 -13.98 -5.11
N HIS A 26 14.71 -12.92 -5.72
CA HIS A 26 15.30 -11.79 -5.03
C HIS A 26 14.53 -10.51 -5.35
N TYR A 27 14.49 -9.59 -4.39
CA TYR A 27 13.74 -8.35 -4.47
C TYR A 27 14.63 -7.13 -4.27
N LYS A 28 14.42 -6.08 -5.07
CA LYS A 28 15.08 -4.77 -4.89
C LYS A 28 14.10 -3.63 -5.13
N SER A 29 14.23 -2.57 -4.34
CA SER A 29 13.45 -1.35 -4.46
C SER A 29 14.35 -0.13 -4.54
N TYR A 30 14.02 0.81 -5.41
CA TYR A 30 14.75 2.06 -5.62
C TYR A 30 13.79 3.26 -5.62
N SER A 31 14.32 4.45 -5.34
CA SER A 31 13.55 5.68 -5.60
C SER A 31 13.26 5.78 -7.09
N ILE A 32 12.11 6.35 -7.45
CA ILE A 32 11.81 6.62 -8.85
C ILE A 32 12.76 7.64 -9.47
N ASP A 33 13.44 8.45 -8.65
CA ASP A 33 14.48 9.39 -9.09
C ASP A 33 15.72 8.66 -9.63
N GLU A 34 15.94 7.42 -9.19
CA GLU A 34 17.04 6.55 -9.60
C GLU A 34 16.67 5.66 -10.79
N LEU A 35 15.54 5.91 -11.45
CA LEU A 35 15.03 5.03 -12.51
C LEU A 35 16.06 4.87 -13.63
N ASN A 36 16.59 5.97 -14.19
CA ASN A 36 17.49 5.89 -15.34
C ASN A 36 18.80 5.15 -15.02
N SER A 37 19.41 5.44 -13.88
CA SER A 37 20.64 4.76 -13.44
C SER A 37 20.39 3.27 -13.18
N SER A 38 19.28 2.94 -12.51
CA SER A 38 18.90 1.55 -12.19
C SER A 38 18.62 0.73 -13.44
N MET A 39 17.91 1.30 -14.43
CA MET A 39 17.57 0.59 -15.67
C MET A 39 18.77 0.42 -16.60
N ASN A 40 19.67 1.42 -16.66
CA ASN A 40 20.94 1.27 -17.38
C ASN A 40 21.82 0.19 -16.77
N TRP A 41 21.96 0.17 -15.44
CA TRP A 41 22.70 -0.89 -14.74
C TRP A 41 22.11 -2.27 -15.02
N LEU A 42 20.77 -2.40 -14.98
CA LEU A 42 20.09 -3.66 -15.26
C LEU A 42 20.30 -4.12 -16.71
N LYS A 43 20.22 -3.20 -17.68
CA LYS A 43 20.46 -3.47 -19.10
C LYS A 43 21.87 -4.03 -19.34
N MET A 44 22.87 -3.51 -18.63
CA MET A 44 24.25 -3.99 -18.74
C MET A 44 24.47 -5.35 -18.06
N THR A 45 23.90 -5.53 -16.86
CA THR A 45 24.21 -6.70 -16.00
C THR A 45 23.34 -7.92 -16.29
N ALA A 46 22.12 -7.72 -16.77
CA ALA A 46 21.16 -8.77 -17.08
C ALA A 46 20.87 -8.90 -18.59
N ALA A 47 21.83 -8.53 -19.44
CA ALA A 47 21.68 -8.59 -20.88
C ALA A 47 21.27 -9.99 -21.36
N GLY A 48 20.06 -10.09 -21.94
CA GLY A 48 19.48 -11.33 -22.48
C GLY A 48 18.44 -12.00 -21.57
N ALA A 49 18.27 -11.56 -20.33
CA ALA A 49 17.19 -12.04 -19.48
C ALA A 49 15.82 -11.58 -20.03
N PRO A 50 14.79 -12.45 -20.08
CA PRO A 50 13.42 -12.05 -20.33
C PRO A 50 12.93 -11.06 -19.27
N ILE A 51 12.26 -9.99 -19.71
CA ILE A 51 11.77 -8.91 -18.85
C ILE A 51 10.27 -8.72 -19.07
N ALA A 52 9.53 -8.65 -17.96
CA ALA A 52 8.16 -8.19 -17.93
C ALA A 52 8.05 -6.92 -17.07
N LEU A 53 7.22 -5.99 -17.54
CA LEU A 53 7.06 -4.65 -16.98
C LEU A 53 5.60 -4.44 -16.56
N THR A 54 5.43 -3.74 -15.46
CA THR A 54 4.14 -3.25 -14.98
C THR A 54 4.30 -1.90 -14.29
N GLY A 55 3.19 -1.33 -13.82
CA GLY A 55 3.15 -0.01 -13.22
C GLY A 55 3.01 1.13 -14.23
N GLY A 56 2.66 2.31 -13.74
CA GLY A 56 2.37 3.48 -14.58
C GLY A 56 3.49 3.95 -15.51
N LYS A 57 4.76 3.57 -15.26
CA LYS A 57 5.91 3.88 -16.13
C LYS A 57 6.36 2.72 -17.03
N ALA A 58 5.60 1.62 -17.11
CA ALA A 58 5.97 0.45 -17.91
C ALA A 58 6.21 0.77 -19.39
N GLU A 59 5.33 1.58 -20.00
CA GLU A 59 5.44 2.00 -21.41
C GLU A 59 6.73 2.80 -21.67
N TYR A 60 7.08 3.69 -20.75
CA TYR A 60 8.34 4.45 -20.82
C TYR A 60 9.54 3.49 -20.75
N LEU A 61 9.55 2.56 -19.79
CA LEU A 61 10.62 1.59 -19.63
C LEU A 61 10.79 0.69 -20.87
N LYS A 62 9.68 0.27 -21.47
CA LYS A 62 9.70 -0.53 -22.69
C LYS A 62 10.36 0.22 -23.84
N LYS A 63 9.98 1.46 -24.09
CA LYS A 63 10.49 2.25 -25.22
C LYS A 63 11.96 2.61 -25.08
N GLU A 64 12.36 3.04 -23.88
CA GLU A 64 13.71 3.57 -23.65
C GLU A 64 14.75 2.48 -23.34
N PHE A 65 14.37 1.44 -22.59
CA PHE A 65 15.33 0.47 -22.04
C PHE A 65 15.13 -0.94 -22.59
N PHE A 66 13.90 -1.43 -22.68
CA PHE A 66 13.57 -2.84 -22.91
C PHE A 66 12.51 -3.04 -23.99
N GLN A 67 12.88 -2.80 -25.26
CA GLN A 67 11.94 -2.79 -26.41
C GLN A 67 11.16 -4.10 -26.59
N ASN A 68 11.77 -5.24 -26.22
CA ASN A 68 11.16 -6.57 -26.33
C ASN A 68 10.40 -7.00 -25.06
N ALA A 69 10.32 -6.15 -24.03
CA ALA A 69 9.68 -6.53 -22.79
C ALA A 69 8.15 -6.68 -22.95
N ARG A 70 7.60 -7.65 -22.22
CA ARG A 70 6.15 -7.83 -22.08
C ARG A 70 5.62 -6.78 -21.10
N ILE A 71 4.49 -6.16 -21.40
CA ILE A 71 3.78 -5.31 -20.43
C ILE A 71 2.60 -6.10 -19.88
N VAL A 72 2.41 -6.02 -18.57
CA VAL A 72 1.31 -6.65 -17.84
C VAL A 72 0.55 -5.57 -17.08
N SER A 73 -0.78 -5.70 -17.02
CA SER A 73 -1.63 -4.80 -16.22
C SER A 73 -1.17 -4.78 -14.77
N GLU A 74 -1.05 -3.59 -14.17
CA GLU A 74 -0.65 -3.43 -12.76
C GLU A 74 -1.61 -4.15 -11.81
N PHE A 75 -2.90 -4.17 -12.14
CA PHE A 75 -3.91 -4.82 -11.29
C PHE A 75 -3.80 -6.34 -11.35
N GLU A 76 -3.56 -6.89 -12.54
CA GLU A 76 -3.35 -8.33 -12.73
C GLU A 76 -2.03 -8.76 -12.07
N ALA A 77 -0.94 -8.04 -12.34
CA ALA A 77 0.36 -8.32 -11.79
C ALA A 77 0.34 -8.28 -10.25
N ASN A 78 -0.26 -7.27 -9.64
CA ASN A 78 -0.39 -7.21 -8.17
C ASN A 78 -1.19 -8.40 -7.62
N CYS A 79 -2.29 -8.81 -8.26
CA CYS A 79 -3.09 -9.95 -7.78
C CYS A 79 -2.37 -11.29 -7.94
N ILE A 80 -1.71 -11.51 -9.07
CA ILE A 80 -0.93 -12.73 -9.33
C ILE A 80 0.24 -12.81 -8.35
N GLY A 81 1.00 -11.73 -8.19
CA GLY A 81 2.13 -11.70 -7.27
C GLY A 81 1.71 -11.82 -5.80
N ALA A 82 0.64 -11.14 -5.38
CA ALA A 82 0.10 -11.30 -4.04
C ALA A 82 -0.38 -12.73 -3.78
N SER A 83 -1.05 -13.38 -4.76
CA SER A 83 -1.44 -14.79 -4.65
C SER A 83 -0.24 -15.71 -4.48
N TYR A 84 0.84 -15.46 -5.21
CA TYR A 84 2.08 -16.21 -5.11
C TYR A 84 2.73 -16.05 -3.74
N LEU A 85 2.87 -14.80 -3.26
CA LEU A 85 3.47 -14.48 -1.98
C LEU A 85 2.66 -15.04 -0.81
N MET A 86 1.33 -14.92 -0.84
CA MET A 86 0.46 -15.54 0.16
C MET A 86 0.67 -17.06 0.26
N LYS A 87 0.86 -17.75 -0.87
CA LYS A 87 1.17 -19.19 -0.85
C LYS A 87 2.52 -19.51 -0.22
N GLN A 88 3.51 -18.59 -0.30
CA GLN A 88 4.78 -18.77 0.41
C GLN A 88 4.62 -18.60 1.93
N ASP A 89 3.60 -17.85 2.34
CA ASP A 89 3.24 -17.62 3.75
C ASP A 89 2.20 -18.65 4.27
N ASP A 90 1.96 -19.75 3.54
CA ASP A 90 0.92 -20.77 3.82
C ASP A 90 -0.52 -20.21 3.93
N LEU A 91 -0.80 -19.09 3.24
CA LEU A 91 -2.11 -18.44 3.18
C LEU A 91 -2.85 -18.80 1.89
N PHE A 92 -4.08 -19.30 2.02
CA PHE A 92 -4.90 -19.75 0.89
C PHE A 92 -6.28 -19.10 0.90
N TYR A 93 -6.48 -18.13 -0.01
CA TYR A 93 -7.76 -17.46 -0.22
C TYR A 93 -8.18 -17.59 -1.69
N VAL A 94 -9.38 -18.13 -1.93
CA VAL A 94 -9.94 -18.26 -3.29
C VAL A 94 -10.72 -17.03 -3.73
N LYS A 95 -11.21 -16.23 -2.77
CA LYS A 95 -11.90 -14.97 -3.01
C LYS A 95 -11.54 -13.94 -1.95
N TYR A 96 -10.97 -12.82 -2.37
CA TYR A 96 -10.47 -11.80 -1.45
C TYR A 96 -10.38 -10.43 -2.11
N PHE A 97 -10.40 -9.38 -1.29
CA PHE A 97 -10.04 -8.04 -1.75
C PHE A 97 -8.55 -7.83 -1.61
N LEU A 98 -7.91 -7.36 -2.68
CA LEU A 98 -6.54 -6.88 -2.65
C LEU A 98 -6.55 -5.35 -2.57
N ILE A 99 -6.05 -4.83 -1.45
CA ILE A 99 -5.90 -3.42 -1.18
C ILE A 99 -4.43 -3.05 -1.35
N ASN A 100 -4.09 -2.49 -2.50
CA ASN A 100 -2.74 -2.03 -2.79
C ASN A 100 -2.56 -0.57 -2.37
N ILE A 101 -1.83 -0.35 -1.27
CA ILE A 101 -1.54 0.97 -0.70
C ILE A 101 -0.14 1.41 -1.17
N GLY A 102 -0.11 2.03 -2.34
CA GLY A 102 1.07 2.64 -2.95
C GLY A 102 1.05 4.16 -2.80
N THR A 103 1.34 4.90 -3.89
CA THR A 103 1.21 6.36 -3.91
C THR A 103 -0.26 6.78 -3.63
N GLY A 104 -1.21 6.11 -4.29
CA GLY A 104 -2.62 6.10 -3.90
C GLY A 104 -3.03 4.69 -3.43
N THR A 105 -4.33 4.42 -3.37
CA THR A 105 -4.87 3.10 -3.03
C THR A 105 -5.70 2.53 -4.17
N SER A 106 -5.47 1.28 -4.54
CA SER A 106 -6.31 0.54 -5.50
C SER A 106 -6.95 -0.67 -4.84
N ILE A 107 -8.23 -0.92 -5.15
CA ILE A 107 -9.02 -2.01 -4.62
C ILE A 107 -9.41 -2.94 -5.77
N CYS A 108 -8.94 -4.18 -5.69
CA CYS A 108 -9.27 -5.23 -6.65
C CYS A 108 -9.95 -6.39 -5.93
N LEU A 109 -10.87 -7.07 -6.61
CA LEU A 109 -11.42 -8.34 -6.19
C LEU A 109 -10.73 -9.44 -6.99
N ASN A 110 -10.14 -10.41 -6.29
CA ASN A 110 -9.85 -11.71 -6.88
C ASN A 110 -11.01 -12.66 -6.52
N ASN A 111 -11.59 -13.30 -7.53
CA ASN A 111 -12.64 -14.30 -7.37
C ASN A 111 -12.28 -15.53 -8.22
N ASN A 112 -11.76 -16.59 -7.58
CA ASN A 112 -11.30 -17.81 -8.23
C ASN A 112 -10.33 -17.54 -9.41
N GLY A 113 -9.41 -16.61 -9.24
CA GLY A 113 -8.42 -16.23 -10.26
C GLY A 113 -8.93 -15.20 -11.28
N THR A 114 -10.24 -14.91 -11.30
CA THR A 114 -10.75 -13.76 -12.06
C THR A 114 -10.50 -12.49 -11.28
N ILE A 115 -9.70 -11.60 -11.86
CA ILE A 115 -9.30 -10.34 -11.26
C ILE A 115 -10.16 -9.22 -11.82
N SER A 116 -10.76 -8.43 -10.93
CA SER A 116 -11.55 -7.26 -11.30
C SER A 116 -11.13 -6.06 -10.48
N ARG A 117 -10.68 -4.99 -11.14
CA ARG A 117 -10.48 -3.71 -10.47
C ARG A 117 -11.85 -3.10 -10.20
N LEU A 118 -12.13 -2.80 -8.93
CA LEU A 118 -13.39 -2.17 -8.56
C LEU A 118 -13.25 -0.65 -8.62
N PHE A 119 -12.37 -0.09 -7.78
CA PHE A 119 -12.13 1.34 -7.72
C PHE A 119 -10.82 1.65 -6.99
N GLY A 120 -10.55 2.93 -6.74
CA GLY A 120 -9.38 3.37 -6.00
C GLY A 120 -9.60 4.74 -5.36
N SER A 121 -8.63 5.18 -4.60
CA SER A 121 -8.62 6.47 -3.93
C SER A 121 -7.25 7.14 -4.06
N GLY A 122 -7.24 8.47 -4.11
CA GLY A 122 -6.01 9.26 -4.00
C GLY A 122 -5.37 9.21 -2.61
N ILE A 123 -6.06 8.62 -1.62
CA ILE A 123 -5.57 8.46 -0.25
C ILE A 123 -4.64 7.25 -0.17
N GLY A 124 -3.36 7.50 0.13
CA GLY A 124 -2.32 6.47 0.24
C GLY A 124 -1.00 7.04 0.75
N GLY A 125 0.13 6.43 0.38
CA GLY A 125 1.46 6.89 0.78
C GLY A 125 1.83 8.28 0.26
N GLY A 126 1.33 8.66 -0.92
CA GLY A 126 1.53 10.01 -1.46
C GLY A 126 0.84 11.06 -0.59
N THR A 127 -0.37 10.77 -0.10
CA THR A 127 -1.07 11.63 0.88
C THR A 127 -0.33 11.68 2.21
N PHE A 128 0.14 10.54 2.71
CA PHE A 128 0.93 10.46 3.94
C PHE A 128 2.17 11.36 3.88
N MET A 129 2.93 11.27 2.78
CA MET A 129 4.12 12.09 2.58
C MET A 129 3.79 13.56 2.34
N GLY A 130 2.85 13.85 1.43
CA GLY A 130 2.50 15.21 1.04
C GLY A 130 1.87 16.01 2.19
N LEU A 131 0.77 15.50 2.77
CA LEU A 131 0.11 16.15 3.90
C LEU A 131 0.96 16.08 5.16
N GLY A 132 1.67 14.98 5.39
CA GLY A 132 2.59 14.86 6.53
C GLY A 132 3.66 15.94 6.50
N SER A 133 4.21 16.25 5.32
CA SER A 133 5.16 17.34 5.14
C SER A 133 4.55 18.71 5.40
N LEU A 134 3.34 18.98 4.93
CA LEU A 134 2.65 20.24 5.22
C LEU A 134 2.36 20.42 6.72
N LEU A 135 1.98 19.33 7.41
CA LEU A 135 1.59 19.38 8.82
C LEU A 135 2.77 19.43 9.80
N THR A 136 3.90 18.81 9.44
CA THR A 136 5.03 18.60 10.37
C THR A 136 6.34 19.25 9.90
N GLY A 137 6.44 19.58 8.61
CA GLY A 137 7.68 19.99 7.95
C GLY A 137 8.61 18.83 7.57
N GLU A 138 8.29 17.58 7.92
CA GLU A 138 9.15 16.41 7.64
C GLU A 138 8.91 15.86 6.22
N LYS A 139 9.98 15.45 5.55
CA LYS A 139 9.95 14.94 4.16
C LYS A 139 10.51 13.52 4.04
N ASP A 140 11.10 12.98 5.09
CA ASP A 140 11.54 11.59 5.16
C ASP A 140 10.41 10.68 5.65
N PHE A 141 10.20 9.58 4.92
CA PHE A 141 9.13 8.62 5.22
C PHE A 141 9.31 7.99 6.61
N SER A 142 10.54 7.55 6.93
CA SER A 142 10.82 6.86 8.19
C SER A 142 10.65 7.78 9.39
N LYS A 143 11.03 9.06 9.26
CA LYS A 143 10.80 10.07 10.30
C LYS A 143 9.32 10.39 10.46
N LEU A 144 8.54 10.53 9.38
CA LEU A 144 7.09 10.69 9.47
C LEU A 144 6.42 9.50 10.18
N VAL A 145 6.81 8.27 9.85
CA VAL A 145 6.35 7.07 10.56
C VAL A 145 6.73 7.12 12.04
N SER A 146 7.95 7.55 12.36
CA SER A 146 8.38 7.69 13.76
C SER A 146 7.58 8.75 14.52
N LEU A 147 7.22 9.87 13.89
CA LEU A 147 6.37 10.90 14.51
C LEU A 147 4.98 10.32 14.79
N ALA A 148 4.38 9.64 13.80
CA ALA A 148 3.07 9.02 13.95
C ALA A 148 3.02 7.98 15.08
N GLY A 149 4.09 7.21 15.28
CA GLY A 149 4.18 6.23 16.36
C GLY A 149 4.40 6.80 17.76
N LYS A 150 4.79 8.08 17.88
CA LYS A 150 5.02 8.77 19.17
C LYS A 150 3.82 9.62 19.60
N GLY A 151 2.94 9.97 18.68
CA GLY A 151 1.80 10.84 18.92
C GLY A 151 0.53 10.09 19.27
N THR A 152 -0.49 10.86 19.62
CA THR A 152 -1.87 10.39 19.73
C THR A 152 -2.77 11.19 18.79
N SER A 153 -3.67 10.47 18.10
CA SER A 153 -4.67 11.13 17.27
C SER A 153 -5.71 11.88 18.09
N GLU A 154 -5.94 11.51 19.36
CA GLU A 154 -7.03 12.08 20.18
C GLU A 154 -6.86 13.58 20.47
N SER A 155 -5.63 14.09 20.41
CA SER A 155 -5.34 15.53 20.55
C SER A 155 -5.85 16.34 19.36
N ALA A 156 -5.91 15.76 18.16
CA ALA A 156 -6.29 16.44 16.92
C ALA A 156 -7.69 16.04 16.44
N ASP A 157 -8.09 14.79 16.62
CA ASP A 157 -9.37 14.25 16.16
C ASP A 157 -10.49 14.56 17.14
N LEU A 158 -11.65 14.94 16.59
CA LEU A 158 -12.90 15.00 17.32
C LEU A 158 -13.52 13.60 17.35
N LEU A 159 -13.72 13.06 18.55
CA LEU A 159 -14.31 11.74 18.78
C LEU A 159 -15.80 11.85 19.11
N VAL A 160 -16.55 10.77 18.95
CA VAL A 160 -17.99 10.72 19.27
C VAL A 160 -18.24 11.09 20.74
N LYS A 161 -17.40 10.60 21.67
CA LYS A 161 -17.51 10.95 23.09
C LYS A 161 -17.40 12.46 23.35
N ASP A 162 -16.64 13.17 22.52
CA ASP A 162 -16.42 14.62 22.68
C ASP A 162 -17.68 15.42 22.31
N ILE A 163 -18.50 14.89 21.38
CA ILE A 163 -19.75 15.52 20.93
C ILE A 163 -20.88 15.27 21.93
N TYR A 164 -20.97 14.05 22.47
CA TYR A 164 -22.10 13.64 23.32
C TYR A 164 -21.87 13.93 24.81
N SER A 165 -20.67 14.37 25.21
CA SER A 165 -20.33 14.76 26.57
C SER A 165 -21.29 15.84 27.13
N PRO A 166 -21.69 15.78 28.43
CA PRO A 166 -21.31 14.81 29.45
C PRO A 166 -22.20 13.54 29.46
N TYR A 167 -23.06 13.36 28.46
CA TYR A 167 -24.01 12.24 28.39
C TYR A 167 -23.44 11.02 27.63
N GLY A 168 -24.19 9.92 27.63
CA GLY A 168 -23.81 8.69 26.92
C GLY A 168 -23.89 8.83 25.39
N SER A 169 -22.93 8.23 24.69
CA SER A 169 -22.94 8.17 23.22
C SER A 169 -23.84 7.04 22.69
N PRO A 170 -24.57 7.23 21.58
CA PRO A 170 -25.42 6.18 20.98
C PRO A 170 -24.61 5.10 20.24
N ILE A 171 -23.35 5.37 19.96
CA ILE A 171 -22.37 4.45 19.36
C ILE A 171 -21.07 4.52 20.18
N ASN A 172 -20.10 3.66 19.86
CA ASN A 172 -18.82 3.65 20.58
C ASN A 172 -18.16 5.05 20.57
N GLY A 173 -18.00 5.63 21.76
CA GLY A 173 -17.46 6.98 21.97
C GLY A 173 -16.01 7.15 21.51
N SER A 174 -15.24 6.07 21.35
CA SER A 174 -13.85 6.14 20.84
C SER A 174 -13.77 6.26 19.32
N LEU A 175 -14.91 6.16 18.60
CA LEU A 175 -14.94 6.34 17.15
C LEU A 175 -14.65 7.79 16.80
N THR A 176 -13.97 7.99 15.67
CA THR A 176 -13.75 9.31 15.11
C THR A 176 -15.05 9.86 14.56
N ALA A 177 -15.43 11.05 15.03
CA ALA A 177 -16.51 11.82 14.42
C ALA A 177 -15.97 12.72 13.30
N SER A 178 -14.80 13.34 13.52
CA SER A 178 -14.11 14.15 12.51
C SER A 178 -12.60 14.14 12.72
N ASN A 179 -11.84 13.63 11.75
CA ASN A 179 -10.38 13.71 11.76
C ASN A 179 -9.95 15.18 11.77
N PHE A 180 -8.94 15.54 12.56
CA PHE A 180 -8.47 16.91 12.75
C PHE A 180 -9.51 17.92 13.30
N GLY A 181 -10.72 17.48 13.68
CA GLY A 181 -11.82 18.36 14.09
C GLY A 181 -11.53 19.23 15.33
N LYS A 182 -10.62 18.82 16.22
CA LYS A 182 -10.23 19.62 17.39
C LYS A 182 -9.28 20.77 17.06
N THR A 183 -8.61 20.71 15.92
CA THR A 183 -7.57 21.69 15.54
C THR A 183 -8.09 23.13 15.40
N LEU A 184 -9.40 23.31 15.24
CA LEU A 184 -10.04 24.63 15.19
C LEU A 184 -10.11 25.35 16.55
N HIS A 185 -9.97 24.60 17.64
CA HIS A 185 -10.17 25.09 19.02
C HIS A 185 -9.02 24.72 19.96
N ALA A 186 -8.13 23.82 19.54
CA ALA A 186 -6.97 23.41 20.30
C ALA A 186 -5.72 24.17 19.86
N ASP A 187 -5.15 24.96 20.77
CA ASP A 187 -3.85 25.56 20.57
C ASP A 187 -2.73 24.51 20.72
N ASN A 188 -1.69 24.62 19.88
CA ASN A 188 -0.43 23.86 20.01
C ASN A 188 -0.50 22.33 19.89
N ILE A 189 -1.19 21.79 18.87
CA ILE A 189 -1.07 20.37 18.53
C ILE A 189 0.35 20.04 18.04
N SER A 190 0.97 19.04 18.67
CA SER A 190 2.34 18.58 18.36
C SER A 190 2.47 18.01 16.94
N LYS A 191 3.70 17.87 16.45
CA LYS A 191 3.95 17.27 15.13
C LYS A 191 3.62 15.78 15.13
N GLU A 192 3.91 15.13 16.25
CA GLU A 192 3.63 13.73 16.55
C GLU A 192 2.12 13.47 16.49
N ASP A 193 1.31 14.27 17.16
CA ASP A 193 -0.15 14.12 17.18
C ASP A 193 -0.78 14.38 15.80
N LYS A 194 -0.26 15.36 15.05
CA LYS A 194 -0.67 15.60 13.66
C LYS A 194 -0.35 14.40 12.77
N ALA A 195 0.84 13.82 12.90
CA ALA A 195 1.23 12.63 12.14
C ALA A 195 0.40 11.40 12.52
N ALA A 196 0.08 11.23 13.81
CA ALA A 196 -0.78 10.16 14.30
C ALA A 196 -2.22 10.29 13.75
N SER A 197 -2.80 11.49 13.81
CA SER A 197 -4.11 11.80 13.25
C SER A 197 -4.16 11.60 11.73
N LEU A 198 -3.13 12.03 10.99
CA LEU A 198 -3.02 11.76 9.55
C LEU A 198 -3.00 10.27 9.24
N THR A 199 -2.19 9.50 9.97
CA THR A 199 -2.08 8.05 9.79
C THR A 199 -3.42 7.36 10.04
N LYS A 200 -4.13 7.79 11.09
CA LYS A 200 -5.45 7.28 11.44
C LYS A 200 -6.51 7.62 10.38
N MET A 201 -6.55 8.86 9.89
CA MET A 201 -7.45 9.26 8.81
C MET A 201 -7.26 8.40 7.56
N ILE A 202 -6.00 8.14 7.18
CA ILE A 202 -5.68 7.28 6.03
C ILE A 202 -6.18 5.86 6.27
N ALA A 203 -5.91 5.28 7.45
CA ALA A 203 -6.36 3.93 7.80
C ALA A 203 -7.89 3.82 7.78
N GLU A 204 -8.60 4.71 8.48
CA GLU A 204 -10.06 4.72 8.57
C GLU A 204 -10.69 4.84 7.18
N THR A 205 -10.17 5.74 6.34
CA THR A 205 -10.67 5.91 4.97
C THR A 205 -10.50 4.64 4.14
N ILE A 206 -9.31 4.02 4.16
CA ILE A 206 -9.05 2.80 3.40
C ILE A 206 -9.91 1.64 3.89
N VAL A 207 -10.07 1.49 5.21
CA VAL A 207 -10.90 0.44 5.81
C VAL A 207 -12.37 0.62 5.44
N LEU A 208 -12.92 1.83 5.52
CA LEU A 208 -14.31 2.11 5.15
C LEU A 208 -14.59 1.84 3.67
N LEU A 209 -13.65 2.16 2.78
CA LEU A 209 -13.75 1.83 1.35
C LEU A 209 -13.70 0.31 1.11
N SER A 210 -12.84 -0.39 1.84
CA SER A 210 -12.70 -1.85 1.75
C SER A 210 -13.97 -2.56 2.25
N ALA A 211 -14.51 -2.11 3.38
CA ALA A 211 -15.70 -2.71 3.99
C ALA A 211 -16.97 -2.57 3.16
N GLN A 212 -17.19 -1.40 2.54
CA GLN A 212 -18.30 -1.20 1.62
C GLN A 212 -18.23 -2.17 0.43
N SER A 213 -17.03 -2.44 -0.07
CA SER A 213 -16.83 -3.42 -1.15
C SER A 213 -17.10 -4.84 -0.67
N ALA A 214 -16.63 -5.19 0.53
CA ALA A 214 -16.78 -6.50 1.14
C ALA A 214 -18.23 -6.91 1.33
N ALA A 215 -19.05 -5.98 1.84
CA ALA A 215 -20.48 -6.18 2.01
C ALA A 215 -21.19 -6.57 0.69
N GLN A 216 -20.74 -6.03 -0.44
CA GLN A 216 -21.33 -6.32 -1.76
C GLN A 216 -20.95 -7.68 -2.33
N HIS A 217 -19.78 -8.24 -1.97
CA HIS A 217 -19.22 -9.42 -2.63
C HIS A 217 -19.07 -10.64 -1.73
N GLN A 218 -19.57 -10.63 -0.48
CA GLN A 218 -19.60 -11.80 0.40
C GLN A 218 -18.22 -12.46 0.60
N THR A 219 -17.20 -11.65 0.85
CA THR A 219 -15.91 -12.14 1.38
C THR A 219 -15.45 -11.18 2.46
N ASP A 220 -14.89 -11.72 3.53
CA ASP A 220 -14.33 -11.00 4.67
C ASP A 220 -12.82 -10.83 4.57
N ALA A 221 -12.15 -11.54 3.64
CA ALA A 221 -10.70 -11.50 3.48
C ALA A 221 -10.23 -10.21 2.79
N ILE A 222 -9.52 -9.37 3.55
CA ILE A 222 -8.93 -8.11 3.07
C ILE A 222 -7.40 -8.22 3.12
N ILE A 223 -6.79 -8.36 1.95
CA ILE A 223 -5.35 -8.52 1.79
C ILE A 223 -4.71 -7.15 1.54
N TYR A 224 -3.85 -6.71 2.44
CA TYR A 224 -3.12 -5.45 2.35
C TYR A 224 -1.70 -5.66 1.80
N ILE A 225 -1.39 -4.92 0.74
CA ILE A 225 -0.05 -4.87 0.14
C ILE A 225 0.37 -3.42 -0.13
N GLY A 226 1.58 -3.23 -0.65
CA GLY A 226 2.09 -1.93 -1.10
C GLY A 226 3.15 -1.33 -0.16
N SER A 227 4.02 -0.50 -0.74
CA SER A 227 5.23 -0.01 -0.05
C SER A 227 4.94 0.91 1.13
N THR A 228 3.77 1.54 1.20
CA THR A 228 3.39 2.41 2.33
C THR A 228 3.27 1.63 3.64
N LEU A 229 3.08 0.32 3.57
CA LEU A 229 3.03 -0.57 4.73
C LEU A 229 4.43 -0.98 5.21
N LYS A 230 5.46 -0.85 4.37
CA LYS A 230 6.83 -1.24 4.72
C LYS A 230 7.34 -0.38 5.87
N ASN A 231 7.70 -1.02 6.99
CA ASN A 231 8.14 -0.38 8.23
C ASN A 231 7.14 0.62 8.86
N ASN A 232 5.91 0.71 8.35
CA ASN A 232 4.88 1.60 8.87
C ASN A 232 3.97 0.86 9.85
N VAL A 233 4.54 0.53 11.02
CA VAL A 233 3.84 -0.19 12.10
C VAL A 233 2.56 0.54 12.55
N PRO A 234 2.54 1.88 12.75
CA PRO A 234 1.33 2.59 13.14
C PRO A 234 0.17 2.40 12.15
N LEU A 235 0.44 2.51 10.84
CA LEU A 235 -0.59 2.30 9.82
C LEU A 235 -1.09 0.86 9.81
N LYS A 236 -0.20 -0.14 9.88
CA LYS A 236 -0.58 -1.56 9.92
C LYS A 236 -1.50 -1.87 11.10
N GLN A 237 -1.16 -1.39 12.30
CA GLN A 237 -1.96 -1.60 13.50
C GLN A 237 -3.36 -0.97 13.39
N LEU A 238 -3.47 0.22 12.79
CA LEU A 238 -4.76 0.89 12.59
C LEU A 238 -5.61 0.16 11.54
N LEU A 239 -5.01 -0.27 10.42
CA LEU A 239 -5.70 -1.07 9.41
C LEU A 239 -6.22 -2.38 10.01
N GLU A 240 -5.37 -3.11 10.76
CA GLU A 240 -5.76 -4.35 11.43
C GLU A 240 -6.91 -4.11 12.42
N LYS A 241 -6.76 -3.13 13.31
CA LYS A 241 -7.75 -2.80 14.34
C LYS A 241 -9.12 -2.46 13.73
N TYR A 242 -9.16 -1.54 12.76
CA TYR A 242 -10.44 -1.08 12.21
C TYR A 242 -11.08 -2.09 11.27
N THR A 243 -10.29 -2.88 10.54
CA THR A 243 -10.84 -3.96 9.70
C THR A 243 -11.46 -5.04 10.57
N ALA A 244 -10.78 -5.48 11.63
CA ALA A 244 -11.34 -6.44 12.59
C ALA A 244 -12.59 -5.90 13.31
N MET A 245 -12.62 -4.60 13.64
CA MET A 245 -13.78 -3.95 14.26
C MET A 245 -15.03 -3.99 13.37
N LEU A 246 -14.86 -4.07 12.04
CA LEU A 246 -15.96 -4.22 11.07
C LEU A 246 -16.32 -5.69 10.77
N GLY A 247 -15.75 -6.65 11.50
CA GLY A 247 -15.99 -8.07 11.30
C GLY A 247 -15.32 -8.64 10.05
N LEU A 248 -14.30 -7.95 9.53
CA LEU A 248 -13.50 -8.39 8.37
C LEU A 248 -12.17 -8.96 8.83
N ASN A 249 -11.55 -9.78 7.99
CA ASN A 249 -10.29 -10.44 8.27
C ASN A 249 -9.11 -9.73 7.56
N PRO A 250 -8.31 -8.90 8.27
CA PRO A 250 -7.14 -8.25 7.71
C PRO A 250 -5.99 -9.24 7.54
N VAL A 251 -5.35 -9.25 6.38
CA VAL A 251 -4.18 -10.08 6.10
C VAL A 251 -3.08 -9.20 5.51
N PHE A 252 -1.87 -9.33 6.04
CA PHE A 252 -0.67 -8.67 5.50
C PHE A 252 0.26 -9.71 4.91
N VAL A 253 0.74 -9.48 3.70
CA VAL A 253 1.58 -10.43 2.96
C VAL A 253 3.05 -10.07 3.11
N GLN A 254 3.91 -11.04 3.40
CA GLN A 254 5.34 -10.82 3.42
C GLN A 254 5.85 -10.42 2.03
N ASN A 255 6.74 -9.43 1.95
CA ASN A 255 7.20 -8.84 0.69
C ASN A 255 6.06 -8.28 -0.20
N GLY A 256 4.89 -7.99 0.37
CA GLY A 256 3.71 -7.53 -0.39
C GLY A 256 3.97 -6.29 -1.24
N GLU A 257 4.96 -5.45 -0.91
CA GLU A 257 5.36 -4.31 -1.74
C GLU A 257 5.94 -4.68 -3.11
N PHE A 258 6.32 -5.95 -3.30
CA PHE A 258 6.87 -6.51 -4.52
C PHE A 258 5.84 -7.28 -5.35
N SER A 259 4.55 -7.29 -4.94
CA SER A 259 3.50 -8.07 -5.63
C SER A 259 3.43 -7.75 -7.13
N GLY A 260 3.44 -6.48 -7.53
CA GLY A 260 3.44 -6.10 -8.94
C GLY A 260 4.65 -6.63 -9.71
N ALA A 261 5.85 -6.48 -9.15
CA ALA A 261 7.07 -6.96 -9.78
C ALA A 261 7.09 -8.50 -9.89
N MET A 262 6.63 -9.20 -8.84
CA MET A 262 6.53 -10.66 -8.84
C MET A 262 5.50 -11.16 -9.86
N GLY A 263 4.31 -10.55 -9.93
CA GLY A 263 3.30 -10.94 -10.91
C GLY A 263 3.74 -10.67 -12.35
N ALA A 264 4.49 -9.60 -12.59
CA ALA A 264 5.14 -9.38 -13.89
C ALA A 264 6.13 -10.52 -14.19
N LEU A 265 7.01 -10.87 -13.26
CA LEU A 265 7.97 -11.97 -13.41
C LEU A 265 7.28 -13.31 -13.72
N LEU A 266 6.18 -13.63 -13.05
CA LEU A 266 5.38 -14.85 -13.25
C LEU A 266 4.63 -14.89 -14.58
N SER A 267 4.56 -13.77 -15.30
CA SER A 267 3.92 -13.67 -16.61
C SER A 267 4.90 -13.94 -17.78
N LEU A 268 6.15 -14.30 -17.47
CA LEU A 268 7.20 -14.72 -18.42
C LEU A 268 7.29 -16.24 -18.48
#